data_AF-A0A976IL53-F1
#
_entry.id   AF-A0A976IL53-F1
#
_cell.length_a   1.000
_cell.length_b   1.000
_cell.length_c   1.000
_cell.angle_alpha   90.00
_cell.angle_beta   90.00
_cell.angle_gamma   90.00
#
_symmetry.space_group_name_H-M   'P 1'
#
loop_
_entity.id
_entity.type
_entity.pdbx_description
1 polymer ?
#
loop_
_entity_poly.entity_id
_entity_poly.type
_entity_poly.pdbx_seq_one_letter_code
_entity_poly.pdbx_strand_id
1 'polypeptide(L)'
;MYRSFVKKPKAVAMPSTNEATTSTAGGKKRHSLVPLLLVFLSLAVSLSLIVQFLDLGTATIDKTVSTVVMQHERPYNYSDVKTRSLCYAQRDVGILAAVNKSARTFCGDGGWDSVHQAPMSAKKATKITMYEAKGGIKTATFQNLMLDLYGVQIHKPIESVAQDGGDHNPLFRYNPIIVNCACDELANYFLSITNLKKRWAKQIWQLHLEALPKRGNATETFCLPSRAAKSRRSLWDFVKDPLQPPDPNKLIVFEDPVVLITRRDDHNPFFQISVAFNSWIMLQVLGWDVTKTRVIHFDGGFPSPIDALHQQLLAPNFPIIKGTSLMGKRVHFRGSVVIAPYESRGPLMEHLNNDEPCHDSALIKSFRAQSLVALNVTPEMERELADTSRRPMIVTVITRRPIRGRTLQRMWVNEDEILALMRIQYKSLNVLIRSVEYANLTLYDQITTTIESDMIVGMHGAGLVNVLWTRPGTTVVEIFPKLKFRWGYRNLCQFLGCDWHEFRGGEDLGPDPAPETKNKRIIYDEWMTFFHPLFNEMYTAYLRRRASD
;
A
#
# COMPACT_ATOMS: atom_id res chain seq x y z
N MET A 1 -5.21 16.76 -12.02
CA MET A 1 -5.34 17.75 -13.11
C MET A 1 -5.48 19.10 -12.44
N TYR A 2 -4.37 19.83 -12.24
CA TYR A 2 -4.32 21.28 -12.00
C TYR A 2 -2.85 21.69 -12.16
N ARG A 3 -2.59 22.68 -13.02
CA ARG A 3 -1.31 23.36 -13.24
C ARG A 3 -1.53 24.80 -12.78
N SER A 4 -0.66 25.36 -11.96
CA SER A 4 -0.47 26.81 -11.92
C SER A 4 0.99 27.11 -12.26
N PHE A 5 1.14 28.03 -13.20
CA PHE A 5 2.40 28.58 -13.66
C PHE A 5 2.75 29.76 -12.76
N VAL A 6 3.97 29.80 -12.24
CA VAL A 6 4.60 31.05 -11.80
C VAL A 6 5.97 31.14 -12.47
N LYS A 7 6.09 32.13 -13.36
CA LYS A 7 7.35 32.60 -13.97
C LYS A 7 8.06 33.52 -12.99
N LYS A 8 9.39 33.42 -12.88
CA LYS A 8 10.36 34.53 -12.66
C LYS A 8 11.81 33.99 -12.65
N PRO A 9 12.86 34.83 -12.76
CA PRO A 9 13.55 35.13 -14.02
C PRO A 9 15.01 34.65 -14.08
N LYS A 10 15.61 34.91 -15.25
CA LYS A 10 16.98 34.62 -15.72
C LYS A 10 18.09 34.90 -14.69
N ALA A 11 18.99 33.94 -14.52
CA ALA A 11 20.31 34.13 -13.94
C ALA A 11 21.35 34.38 -15.06
N VAL A 12 22.30 35.27 -14.73
CA VAL A 12 23.46 35.69 -15.53
C VAL A 12 24.57 34.64 -15.46
N ALA A 13 25.37 34.59 -16.53
CA ALA A 13 26.39 33.59 -16.83
C ALA A 13 27.65 33.63 -15.95
N MET A 14 28.25 32.44 -15.74
CA MET A 14 29.66 31.99 -15.90
C MET A 14 30.81 33.03 -15.86
N PRO A 15 32.08 32.68 -15.49
CA PRO A 15 32.75 31.47 -16.01
C PRO A 15 33.90 30.81 -15.21
N SER A 16 34.37 29.71 -15.81
CA SER A 16 35.77 29.29 -15.98
C SER A 16 36.45 28.42 -14.92
N THR A 17 36.93 27.26 -15.38
CA THR A 17 38.35 26.82 -15.51
C THR A 17 38.36 25.28 -15.39
N ASN A 18 38.61 24.55 -16.48
CA ASN A 18 39.89 24.19 -17.11
C ASN A 18 40.58 22.97 -16.49
N GLU A 19 40.91 22.06 -17.41
CA GLU A 19 42.09 21.17 -17.47
C GLU A 19 42.13 19.96 -16.52
N ALA A 20 41.98 18.74 -17.05
CA ALA A 20 42.94 17.95 -17.84
C ALA A 20 43.95 17.22 -16.96
N THR A 21 43.96 15.88 -16.99
CA THR A 21 45.09 15.05 -17.49
C THR A 21 44.91 13.56 -17.15
N THR A 22 44.80 12.77 -18.23
CA THR A 22 45.57 11.57 -18.60
C THR A 22 46.07 10.52 -17.59
N SER A 23 46.15 9.31 -18.17
CA SER A 23 47.14 8.24 -17.98
C SER A 23 46.82 7.18 -16.92
N THR A 24 47.14 5.89 -17.07
CA THR A 24 47.20 4.93 -18.19
C THR A 24 47.57 3.59 -17.55
N ALA A 25 47.06 2.50 -18.12
CA ALA A 25 47.69 1.18 -18.27
C ALA A 25 48.30 0.43 -17.07
N GLY A 26 48.00 -0.88 -17.02
CA GLY A 26 49.01 -1.87 -16.65
C GLY A 26 48.49 -3.14 -15.99
N GLY A 27 48.83 -4.30 -16.59
CA GLY A 27 49.18 -5.48 -15.80
C GLY A 27 48.35 -6.75 -16.04
N LYS A 28 48.90 -7.65 -16.86
CA LYS A 28 48.41 -9.00 -17.18
C LYS A 28 48.92 -10.08 -16.20
N LYS A 29 48.29 -11.26 -16.31
CA LYS A 29 48.78 -12.66 -16.23
C LYS A 29 48.43 -13.44 -14.96
N ARG A 30 48.35 -14.78 -14.90
CA ARG A 30 47.94 -15.94 -15.77
C ARG A 30 48.40 -17.23 -15.03
N HIS A 31 47.65 -18.34 -15.14
CA HIS A 31 48.01 -19.77 -14.88
C HIS A 31 48.15 -20.22 -13.40
N SER A 32 47.87 -21.46 -12.94
CA SER A 32 47.63 -22.83 -13.49
C SER A 32 46.68 -23.62 -12.53
N LEU A 33 45.73 -24.48 -12.92
CA LEU A 33 45.76 -25.92 -13.33
C LEU A 33 46.30 -26.96 -12.29
N VAL A 34 45.34 -27.66 -11.62
CA VAL A 34 45.14 -29.12 -11.30
C VAL A 34 46.18 -29.97 -10.52
N PRO A 35 45.93 -31.27 -10.16
CA PRO A 35 44.75 -32.06 -9.67
C PRO A 35 45.07 -32.96 -8.44
N LEU A 36 44.07 -33.69 -7.88
CA LEU A 36 44.08 -35.11 -7.38
C LEU A 36 43.00 -35.30 -6.27
N LEU A 37 42.31 -36.43 -6.00
CA LEU A 37 42.20 -37.80 -6.52
C LEU A 37 40.99 -38.49 -5.80
N LEU A 38 40.25 -39.37 -6.53
CA LEU A 38 39.53 -40.61 -6.13
C LEU A 38 38.59 -40.70 -4.90
N VAL A 39 37.38 -41.27 -5.08
CA VAL A 39 36.99 -42.66 -4.73
C VAL A 39 35.70 -43.06 -5.49
N PHE A 40 35.62 -44.33 -5.88
CA PHE A 40 34.62 -45.02 -6.72
C PHE A 40 33.83 -46.08 -5.90
N LEU A 41 32.72 -46.59 -6.48
CA LEU A 41 31.86 -47.76 -6.10
C LEU A 41 30.77 -47.53 -5.02
N SER A 42 29.53 -48.05 -5.09
CA SER A 42 28.82 -48.94 -6.05
C SER A 42 27.31 -49.09 -5.73
N LEU A 43 26.50 -49.14 -6.80
CA LEU A 43 25.27 -49.92 -7.10
C LEU A 43 24.15 -50.20 -6.05
N ALA A 44 22.96 -49.70 -6.41
CA ALA A 44 21.74 -50.43 -6.81
C ALA A 44 21.18 -51.60 -5.96
N VAL A 45 19.98 -51.38 -5.39
CA VAL A 45 18.95 -52.41 -5.17
C VAL A 45 17.55 -51.81 -5.44
N SER A 46 16.98 -52.24 -6.57
CA SER A 46 15.58 -52.65 -6.79
C SER A 46 14.39 -51.68 -6.62
N LEU A 47 13.94 -51.18 -7.77
CA LEU A 47 12.54 -50.97 -8.14
C LEU A 47 11.74 -52.28 -8.05
N SER A 48 10.60 -52.29 -7.34
CA SER A 48 9.32 -52.90 -7.75
C SER A 48 8.35 -52.93 -6.58
N LEU A 49 7.32 -52.07 -6.62
CA LEU A 49 5.92 -52.39 -6.31
C LEU A 49 5.11 -51.09 -6.42
N ILE A 50 4.63 -50.83 -7.63
CA ILE A 50 3.58 -49.85 -7.90
C ILE A 50 2.29 -50.66 -8.16
N VAL A 51 1.20 -50.12 -7.60
CA VAL A 51 -0.22 -50.39 -7.85
C VAL A 51 -0.81 -51.64 -7.17
N GLN A 52 -1.57 -51.45 -6.08
CA GLN A 52 -3.04 -51.48 -6.15
C GLN A 52 -3.70 -51.22 -4.77
N PHE A 53 -4.73 -50.35 -4.81
CA PHE A 53 -5.75 -49.98 -3.82
C PHE A 53 -5.30 -49.07 -2.65
N LEU A 54 -5.47 -47.74 -2.72
CA LEU A 54 -6.71 -46.92 -2.60
C LEU A 54 -7.45 -47.10 -1.27
N ASP A 55 -7.73 -45.95 -0.65
CA ASP A 55 -8.52 -45.71 0.55
C ASP A 55 -7.96 -46.21 1.88
N LEU A 56 -7.28 -45.31 2.60
CA LEU A 56 -7.68 -44.86 3.94
C LEU A 56 -6.75 -43.75 4.45
N GLY A 57 -7.32 -42.55 4.62
CA GLY A 57 -6.95 -41.68 5.72
C GLY A 57 -5.82 -40.69 5.50
N THR A 58 -6.03 -39.72 4.62
CA THR A 58 -5.46 -38.37 4.76
C THR A 58 -5.79 -37.84 6.16
N ALA A 59 -4.80 -37.80 7.06
CA ALA A 59 -4.88 -37.07 8.31
C ALA A 59 -4.99 -35.57 7.99
N THR A 60 -6.23 -35.13 7.93
CA THR A 60 -6.68 -33.76 7.84
C THR A 60 -6.26 -33.05 9.12
N ILE A 61 -5.37 -32.07 8.98
CA ILE A 61 -5.27 -30.98 9.95
C ILE A 61 -6.50 -30.12 9.69
N ASP A 62 -7.59 -30.40 10.37
CA ASP A 62 -8.79 -29.55 10.36
C ASP A 62 -9.29 -29.35 11.79
N LYS A 63 -9.61 -28.07 12.09
CA LYS A 63 -10.43 -27.56 13.20
C LYS A 63 -9.95 -27.75 14.64
N THR A 64 -9.25 -26.73 15.14
CA THR A 64 -9.67 -26.00 16.36
C THR A 64 -8.98 -24.63 16.42
N VAL A 65 -9.39 -23.72 15.54
CA VAL A 65 -9.56 -22.32 15.94
C VAL A 65 -11.06 -22.15 15.99
N SER A 66 -11.65 -22.35 17.16
CA SER A 66 -13.02 -21.90 17.42
C SER A 66 -13.00 -20.38 17.31
N THR A 67 -13.25 -19.88 16.11
CA THR A 67 -13.68 -18.52 15.90
C THR A 67 -14.98 -18.34 16.67
N VAL A 68 -14.89 -17.70 17.84
CA VAL A 68 -16.03 -16.99 18.40
C VAL A 68 -16.28 -15.82 17.45
N VAL A 69 -16.90 -16.12 16.30
CA VAL A 69 -17.63 -15.12 15.53
C VAL A 69 -18.84 -14.83 16.41
N MET A 70 -18.82 -13.73 17.17
CA MET A 70 -20.08 -13.17 17.61
C MET A 70 -20.93 -12.99 16.34
N GLN A 71 -21.96 -13.83 16.18
CA GLN A 71 -23.00 -13.60 15.21
C GLN A 71 -23.69 -12.30 15.61
N HIS A 72 -23.19 -11.16 15.12
CA HIS A 72 -24.07 -10.04 14.87
C HIS A 72 -24.99 -10.48 13.74
N GLU A 73 -26.30 -10.49 13.98
CA GLU A 73 -27.27 -10.46 12.90
C GLU A 73 -26.80 -9.42 11.88
N ARG A 74 -26.74 -9.78 10.59
CA ARG A 74 -26.29 -8.86 9.54
C ARG A 74 -27.16 -7.61 9.63
N PRO A 75 -26.66 -6.43 10.08
CA PRO A 75 -27.54 -5.32 10.43
C PRO A 75 -28.22 -4.69 9.21
N TYR A 76 -27.73 -5.02 8.01
CA TYR A 76 -28.07 -4.32 6.78
C TYR A 76 -28.74 -5.25 5.78
N ASN A 77 -30.06 -5.12 5.68
CA ASN A 77 -30.82 -5.72 4.60
C ASN A 77 -30.75 -4.79 3.38
N TYR A 78 -29.90 -5.15 2.41
CA TYR A 78 -29.91 -4.49 1.11
C TYR A 78 -31.25 -4.76 0.43
N SER A 79 -32.12 -3.74 0.42
CA SER A 79 -33.47 -3.81 -0.15
C SER A 79 -33.49 -4.17 -1.64
N ASP A 80 -32.39 -3.91 -2.36
CA ASP A 80 -32.21 -4.20 -3.78
C ASP A 80 -31.07 -5.21 -4.03
N VAL A 81 -31.38 -6.26 -4.80
CA VAL A 81 -30.45 -7.33 -5.21
C VAL A 81 -29.26 -6.78 -6.00
N LYS A 82 -29.46 -5.72 -6.79
CA LYS A 82 -28.39 -5.10 -7.58
C LYS A 82 -27.37 -4.41 -6.68
N THR A 83 -27.81 -3.66 -5.68
CA THR A 83 -26.96 -3.02 -4.66
C THR A 83 -26.20 -4.08 -3.88
N ARG A 84 -26.87 -5.13 -3.41
CA ARG A 84 -26.22 -6.26 -2.73
C ARG A 84 -25.10 -6.88 -3.58
N SER A 85 -25.39 -7.15 -4.85
CA SER A 85 -24.43 -7.76 -5.77
C SER A 85 -23.24 -6.83 -6.07
N LEU A 86 -23.50 -5.53 -6.18
CA LEU A 86 -22.48 -4.50 -6.36
C LEU A 86 -21.56 -4.43 -5.14
N CYS A 87 -22.12 -4.35 -3.94
CA CYS A 87 -21.37 -4.30 -2.68
C CYS A 87 -20.52 -5.56 -2.50
N TYR A 88 -21.12 -6.74 -2.74
CA TYR A 88 -20.38 -8.00 -2.67
C TYR A 88 -19.18 -8.02 -3.64
N ALA A 89 -19.38 -7.60 -4.90
CA ALA A 89 -18.35 -7.68 -5.93
C ALA A 89 -17.28 -6.57 -5.88
N GLN A 90 -17.55 -5.43 -5.22
CA GLN A 90 -16.69 -4.24 -5.28
C GLN A 90 -16.21 -3.73 -3.90
N ARG A 91 -16.86 -4.13 -2.81
CA ARG A 91 -16.57 -3.69 -1.43
C ARG A 91 -16.35 -4.83 -0.45
N ASP A 92 -16.68 -6.05 -0.84
CA ASP A 92 -16.56 -7.23 0.00
C ASP A 92 -15.80 -8.36 -0.71
N VAL A 93 -15.77 -9.56 -0.12
CA VAL A 93 -14.96 -10.71 -0.54
C VAL A 93 -15.19 -11.15 -1.99
N GLY A 94 -16.33 -10.81 -2.59
CA GLY A 94 -16.58 -11.05 -4.01
C GLY A 94 -15.59 -10.35 -4.95
N ILE A 95 -14.90 -9.30 -4.47
CA ILE A 95 -13.85 -8.63 -5.25
C ILE A 95 -12.70 -9.58 -5.60
N LEU A 96 -12.37 -10.57 -4.75
CA LEU A 96 -11.29 -11.52 -5.02
C LEU A 96 -11.59 -12.32 -6.31
N ALA A 97 -12.82 -12.85 -6.40
CA ALA A 97 -13.28 -13.55 -7.59
C ALA A 97 -13.41 -12.61 -8.80
N ALA A 98 -13.85 -11.36 -8.60
CA ALA A 98 -13.97 -10.37 -9.68
C ALA A 98 -12.60 -10.01 -10.28
N VAL A 99 -11.58 -9.83 -9.44
CA VAL A 99 -10.19 -9.57 -9.87
C VAL A 99 -9.64 -10.79 -10.59
N ASN A 100 -9.77 -12.00 -10.01
CA ASN A 100 -9.29 -13.22 -10.66
C ASN A 100 -9.92 -13.44 -12.05
N LYS A 101 -11.25 -13.28 -12.16
CA LYS A 101 -11.97 -13.38 -13.44
C LYS A 101 -11.60 -12.30 -14.46
N SER A 102 -11.03 -11.18 -14.01
CA SER A 102 -10.57 -10.10 -14.89
C SER A 102 -9.19 -10.34 -15.51
N ALA A 103 -8.50 -11.43 -15.12
CA ALA A 103 -7.16 -11.74 -15.57
C ALA A 103 -7.09 -11.84 -17.10
N ARG A 104 -6.15 -11.11 -17.68
CA ARG A 104 -5.81 -11.19 -19.10
C ARG A 104 -4.32 -11.41 -19.27
N THR A 105 -3.97 -12.62 -19.69
CA THR A 105 -2.59 -13.05 -19.89
C THR A 105 -2.13 -12.75 -21.33
N PHE A 106 -0.89 -12.29 -21.45
CA PHE A 106 -0.16 -12.08 -22.69
C PHE A 106 1.16 -12.83 -22.59
N CYS A 107 1.62 -13.39 -23.71
CA CYS A 107 2.86 -14.16 -23.76
C CYS A 107 2.83 -15.30 -22.74
N GLY A 108 1.75 -16.09 -22.76
CA GLY A 108 1.49 -17.14 -21.76
C GLY A 108 2.52 -18.27 -21.74
N ASP A 109 3.14 -18.52 -22.89
CA ASP A 109 4.30 -19.39 -23.15
C ASP A 109 5.65 -18.67 -22.86
N GLY A 110 5.60 -17.44 -22.38
CA GLY A 110 6.72 -16.67 -21.89
C GLY A 110 7.08 -16.94 -20.44
N GLY A 111 8.20 -16.39 -19.98
CA GLY A 111 8.70 -16.54 -18.61
C GLY A 111 10.13 -17.03 -18.55
N TRP A 112 10.55 -17.45 -17.36
CA TRP A 112 11.90 -17.96 -17.10
C TRP A 112 11.88 -19.47 -16.91
N ASP A 113 12.74 -20.18 -17.64
CA ASP A 113 13.01 -21.59 -17.44
C ASP A 113 14.18 -21.74 -16.45
N SER A 114 13.89 -22.19 -15.24
CA SER A 114 14.90 -22.38 -14.19
C SER A 114 15.83 -23.57 -14.45
N VAL A 115 15.41 -24.55 -15.26
CA VAL A 115 16.22 -25.72 -15.61
C VAL A 115 17.25 -25.35 -16.67
N HIS A 116 16.80 -24.71 -17.75
CA HIS A 116 17.67 -24.30 -18.85
C HIS A 116 18.37 -22.95 -18.61
N GLN A 117 18.03 -22.26 -17.52
CA GLN A 117 18.54 -20.92 -17.17
C GLN A 117 18.40 -19.93 -18.35
N ALA A 118 17.23 -19.95 -19.00
CA ALA A 118 16.95 -19.15 -20.19
C ALA A 118 15.47 -18.72 -20.25
N PRO A 119 15.12 -17.69 -21.05
CA PRO A 119 13.73 -17.39 -21.34
C PRO A 119 13.04 -18.56 -22.06
N MET A 120 11.78 -18.85 -21.72
CA MET A 120 11.02 -19.91 -22.40
C MET A 120 10.83 -19.64 -23.90
N SER A 121 10.81 -18.38 -24.31
CA SER A 121 10.75 -17.96 -25.71
C SER A 121 11.46 -16.62 -25.89
N ALA A 122 12.26 -16.48 -26.95
CA ALA A 122 12.96 -15.22 -27.22
C ALA A 122 12.02 -14.06 -27.58
N LYS A 123 10.91 -14.32 -28.29
CA LYS A 123 9.95 -13.29 -28.73
C LYS A 123 8.87 -12.96 -27.69
N LYS A 124 8.72 -13.85 -26.71
CA LYS A 124 7.70 -13.78 -25.68
C LYS A 124 8.32 -13.94 -24.29
N ALA A 125 9.56 -13.49 -24.09
CA ALA A 125 10.36 -13.82 -22.91
C ALA A 125 9.69 -13.46 -21.58
N THR A 126 8.85 -12.42 -21.55
CA THR A 126 8.16 -11.97 -20.34
C THR A 126 6.67 -12.32 -20.41
N LYS A 127 6.22 -13.18 -19.49
CA LYS A 127 4.80 -13.46 -19.29
C LYS A 127 4.17 -12.36 -18.47
N ILE A 128 3.00 -11.87 -18.89
CA ILE A 128 2.34 -10.72 -18.26
C ILE A 128 0.87 -11.03 -18.08
N THR A 129 0.33 -10.80 -16.89
CA THR A 129 -1.12 -10.91 -16.65
C THR A 129 -1.64 -9.59 -16.10
N MET A 130 -2.58 -8.96 -16.80
CA MET A 130 -3.23 -7.73 -16.36
C MET A 130 -4.54 -8.04 -15.63
N TYR A 131 -4.86 -7.25 -14.61
CA TYR A 131 -6.08 -7.35 -13.82
C TYR A 131 -6.80 -5.98 -13.79
N GLU A 132 -8.12 -5.97 -13.96
CA GLU A 132 -8.93 -4.76 -13.91
C GLU A 132 -10.37 -5.09 -13.49
N ALA A 133 -10.72 -4.76 -12.25
CA ALA A 133 -12.05 -5.03 -11.67
C ALA A 133 -12.75 -3.74 -11.21
N LYS A 134 -14.09 -3.76 -11.18
CA LYS A 134 -14.93 -2.58 -10.87
C LYS A 134 -14.87 -2.09 -9.41
N GLY A 135 -14.07 -2.71 -8.53
CA GLY A 135 -13.75 -2.22 -7.17
C GLY A 135 -12.45 -1.40 -7.08
N GLY A 136 -12.05 -0.76 -8.19
CA GLY A 136 -10.85 0.08 -8.25
C GLY A 136 -9.52 -0.68 -8.41
N ILE A 137 -9.50 -2.02 -8.33
CA ILE A 137 -8.28 -2.81 -8.51
C ILE A 137 -7.86 -2.81 -9.98
N LYS A 138 -6.65 -2.29 -10.22
CA LYS A 138 -5.96 -2.38 -11.51
C LYS A 138 -4.48 -2.59 -11.27
N THR A 139 -3.93 -3.64 -11.87
CA THR A 139 -2.54 -4.06 -11.68
C THR A 139 -2.09 -5.01 -12.80
N ALA A 140 -0.82 -5.39 -12.80
CA ALA A 140 -0.30 -6.49 -13.59
C ALA A 140 0.72 -7.32 -12.78
N THR A 141 0.78 -8.61 -13.11
CA THR A 141 1.90 -9.49 -12.75
C THR A 141 2.81 -9.72 -13.95
N PHE A 142 4.08 -9.96 -13.68
CA PHE A 142 5.10 -10.30 -14.65
C PHE A 142 5.88 -11.53 -14.20
N GLN A 143 6.47 -12.25 -15.14
CA GLN A 143 7.52 -13.23 -14.92
C GLN A 143 8.61 -12.99 -15.95
N ASN A 144 9.89 -13.08 -15.54
CA ASN A 144 11.04 -12.70 -16.37
C ASN A 144 11.02 -11.21 -16.78
N LEU A 145 10.80 -10.33 -15.80
CA LEU A 145 10.86 -8.88 -15.94
C LEU A 145 12.26 -8.37 -15.57
N MET A 146 12.80 -7.43 -16.33
CA MET A 146 14.07 -6.79 -16.03
C MET A 146 13.90 -5.27 -15.85
N LEU A 147 14.34 -4.74 -14.71
CA LEU A 147 14.39 -3.30 -14.46
C LEU A 147 15.83 -2.80 -14.53
N ASP A 148 16.11 -1.80 -15.36
CA ASP A 148 17.43 -1.17 -15.46
C ASP A 148 17.42 0.17 -14.70
N LEU A 149 17.92 0.15 -13.48
CA LEU A 149 17.89 1.30 -12.58
C LEU A 149 19.17 2.16 -12.68
N TYR A 150 19.96 2.00 -13.75
CA TYR A 150 21.10 2.88 -14.01
C TYR A 150 20.65 4.29 -14.35
N GLY A 151 21.23 5.27 -13.68
CA GLY A 151 20.90 6.69 -13.89
C GLY A 151 19.47 7.05 -13.49
N VAL A 152 18.74 6.15 -12.82
CA VAL A 152 17.45 6.50 -12.20
C VAL A 152 17.66 7.56 -11.13
N GLN A 153 16.76 8.53 -11.09
CA GLN A 153 16.74 9.60 -10.10
C GLN A 153 15.37 9.60 -9.42
N ILE A 154 15.33 10.03 -8.17
CA ILE A 154 14.08 10.31 -7.45
C ILE A 154 13.54 11.66 -7.95
N HIS A 155 12.22 11.80 -8.15
CA HIS A 155 11.68 13.00 -8.79
C HIS A 155 11.90 14.29 -7.98
N LYS A 156 11.46 14.28 -6.72
CA LYS A 156 11.60 15.36 -5.74
C LYS A 156 11.83 14.74 -4.35
N PRO A 157 13.06 14.25 -4.06
CA PRO A 157 13.39 13.65 -2.77
C PRO A 157 13.33 14.70 -1.65
N ILE A 158 13.16 14.22 -0.42
CA ILE A 158 13.32 15.02 0.80
C ILE A 158 14.38 14.37 1.68
N GLU A 159 15.14 15.20 2.40
CA GLU A 159 16.12 14.79 3.41
C GLU A 159 15.47 14.68 4.80
N SER A 160 14.38 15.41 5.03
CA SER A 160 13.61 15.35 6.28
C SER A 160 12.13 15.62 6.05
N VAL A 161 11.30 15.14 6.98
CA VAL A 161 9.84 15.37 6.98
C VAL A 161 9.47 16.86 7.06
N ALA A 162 10.37 17.72 7.55
CA ALA A 162 10.16 19.17 7.55
C ALA A 162 10.05 19.76 6.13
N GLN A 163 10.65 19.12 5.13
CA GLN A 163 10.62 19.54 3.73
C GLN A 163 9.35 19.06 3.01
N ASP A 164 8.47 18.32 3.69
CA ASP A 164 7.20 17.85 3.18
C ASP A 164 6.16 18.99 3.15
N GLY A 165 6.29 19.85 2.14
CA GLY A 165 5.43 20.99 1.86
C GLY A 165 4.40 20.74 0.75
N GLY A 166 4.10 19.47 0.43
CA GLY A 166 3.18 19.09 -0.65
C GLY A 166 3.82 18.99 -2.05
N ASP A 167 5.10 19.36 -2.17
CA ASP A 167 5.88 19.21 -3.40
C ASP A 167 6.73 17.92 -3.43
N HIS A 168 6.83 17.19 -2.32
CA HIS A 168 7.54 15.91 -2.25
C HIS A 168 6.97 14.91 -3.27
N ASN A 169 7.86 14.19 -3.96
CA ASN A 169 7.49 13.10 -4.84
C ASN A 169 8.64 12.08 -4.90
N PRO A 170 8.53 10.95 -4.17
CA PRO A 170 9.59 9.97 -4.05
C PRO A 170 9.65 9.00 -5.23
N LEU A 171 8.74 9.09 -6.20
CA LEU A 171 8.72 8.18 -7.34
C LEU A 171 10.00 8.34 -8.17
N PHE A 172 10.45 7.21 -8.72
CA PHE A 172 11.53 7.22 -9.69
C PHE A 172 11.12 7.94 -10.97
N ARG A 173 12.02 8.79 -11.49
CA ARG A 173 11.86 9.40 -12.79
C ARG A 173 11.98 8.32 -13.85
N TYR A 174 10.95 8.25 -14.69
CA TYR A 174 10.97 7.40 -15.86
C TYR A 174 12.17 7.76 -16.75
N ASN A 175 12.83 6.71 -17.25
CA ASN A 175 13.69 6.80 -18.41
C ASN A 175 13.30 5.65 -19.36
N PRO A 176 13.52 5.76 -20.69
CA PRO A 176 13.08 4.73 -21.63
C PRO A 176 13.77 3.37 -21.49
N ILE A 177 14.83 3.27 -20.69
CA ILE A 177 15.56 2.02 -20.48
C ILE A 177 15.14 1.29 -19.19
N ILE A 178 14.33 1.94 -18.33
CA ILE A 178 14.06 1.44 -16.98
C ILE A 178 13.29 0.12 -16.99
N VAL A 179 12.37 -0.05 -17.93
CA VAL A 179 11.54 -1.26 -18.05
C VAL A 179 12.00 -2.04 -19.28
N ASN A 180 12.53 -3.25 -19.04
CA ASN A 180 12.90 -4.19 -20.09
C ASN A 180 12.06 -5.47 -19.91
N CYS A 181 11.16 -5.72 -20.84
CA CYS A 181 10.31 -6.91 -20.83
C CYS A 181 9.91 -7.25 -22.25
N ALA A 182 9.84 -8.54 -22.60
CA ALA A 182 9.58 -9.02 -23.96
C ALA A 182 8.23 -9.69 -24.13
N CYS A 183 7.30 -8.95 -24.73
CA CYS A 183 6.01 -9.50 -25.07
C CYS A 183 5.37 -8.80 -26.28
N ASP A 184 5.61 -9.37 -27.46
CA ASP A 184 5.04 -8.87 -28.72
C ASP A 184 3.49 -8.91 -28.74
N GLU A 185 2.87 -9.84 -27.99
CA GLU A 185 1.41 -9.91 -27.88
C GLU A 185 0.81 -8.69 -27.15
N LEU A 186 1.42 -8.30 -26.03
CA LEU A 186 1.00 -7.14 -25.24
C LEU A 186 1.22 -5.84 -26.02
N ALA A 187 2.39 -5.73 -26.65
CA ALA A 187 2.74 -4.70 -27.59
C ALA A 187 1.66 -4.47 -28.66
N ASN A 188 1.32 -5.53 -29.39
CA ASN A 188 0.31 -5.49 -30.46
C ASN A 188 -1.08 -5.14 -29.91
N TYR A 189 -1.44 -5.64 -28.72
CA TYR A 189 -2.67 -5.26 -28.06
C TYR A 189 -2.76 -3.75 -27.83
N PHE A 190 -1.73 -3.09 -27.30
CA PHE A 190 -1.76 -1.64 -27.10
C PHE A 190 -1.77 -0.85 -28.40
N LEU A 191 -1.04 -1.32 -29.42
CA LEU A 191 -1.07 -0.73 -30.76
C LEU A 191 -2.47 -0.77 -31.38
N SER A 192 -3.23 -1.85 -31.14
CA SER A 192 -4.60 -2.00 -31.63
C SER A 192 -5.59 -0.99 -31.02
N ILE A 193 -5.27 -0.40 -29.86
CA ILE A 193 -6.10 0.64 -29.23
C ILE A 193 -5.84 1.97 -29.93
N THR A 194 -6.64 2.31 -30.94
CA THR A 194 -6.48 3.53 -31.76
C THR A 194 -6.68 4.82 -30.96
N ASN A 195 -7.55 4.81 -29.95
CA ASN A 195 -7.80 5.98 -29.11
C ASN A 195 -6.68 6.16 -28.08
N LEU A 196 -5.89 7.23 -28.23
CA LEU A 196 -4.76 7.55 -27.34
C LEU A 196 -5.17 7.66 -25.86
N LYS A 197 -6.30 8.30 -25.54
CA LYS A 197 -6.77 8.44 -24.15
C LYS A 197 -7.06 7.08 -23.52
N LYS A 198 -7.73 6.18 -24.26
CA LYS A 198 -8.00 4.80 -23.81
C LYS A 198 -6.70 4.00 -23.65
N ARG A 199 -5.77 4.14 -24.59
CA ARG A 199 -4.44 3.51 -24.52
C ARG A 199 -3.67 3.96 -23.28
N TRP A 200 -3.63 5.26 -23.02
CA TRP A 200 -3.03 5.84 -21.82
C TRP A 200 -3.66 5.33 -20.53
N ALA A 201 -4.99 5.28 -20.46
CA ALA A 201 -5.69 4.77 -19.27
C ALA A 201 -5.37 3.29 -18.95
N LYS A 202 -4.84 2.53 -19.91
CA LYS A 202 -4.45 1.12 -19.79
C LYS A 202 -2.96 0.91 -19.49
N GLN A 203 -2.18 1.99 -19.34
CA GLN A 203 -0.77 1.94 -18.97
C GLN A 203 -0.55 1.32 -17.59
N ILE A 204 0.44 0.43 -17.51
CA ILE A 204 0.81 -0.25 -16.28
C ILE A 204 1.64 0.69 -15.40
N TRP A 205 2.73 1.26 -15.95
CA TRP A 205 3.70 2.03 -15.17
C TRP A 205 3.32 3.49 -14.90
N GLN A 206 2.19 3.97 -15.44
CA GLN A 206 1.83 5.38 -15.42
C GLN A 206 1.76 6.01 -14.01
N LEU A 207 1.32 5.21 -13.04
CA LEU A 207 1.16 5.66 -11.67
C LEU A 207 2.42 5.41 -10.82
N HIS A 208 3.30 4.53 -11.29
CA HIS A 208 4.44 4.01 -10.53
C HIS A 208 5.75 4.74 -10.85
N LEU A 209 5.80 5.47 -11.97
CA LEU A 209 6.96 6.26 -12.41
C LEU A 209 6.54 7.70 -12.75
N GLU A 210 7.39 8.66 -12.43
CA GLU A 210 7.15 10.08 -12.66
C GLU A 210 7.78 10.57 -13.98
N ALA A 211 7.32 11.73 -14.49
CA ALA A 211 7.86 12.37 -15.70
C ALA A 211 7.75 11.55 -17.00
N LEU A 212 6.72 10.70 -17.09
CA LEU A 212 6.40 9.98 -18.32
C LEU A 212 6.09 10.93 -19.49
N PRO A 213 6.55 10.63 -20.73
CA PRO A 213 6.34 11.49 -21.89
C PRO A 213 4.84 11.75 -22.14
N LYS A 214 4.36 12.99 -21.89
CA LYS A 214 2.93 13.34 -22.01
C LYS A 214 2.41 13.42 -23.45
N ARG A 215 3.32 13.49 -24.43
CA ARG A 215 3.08 13.49 -25.88
C ARG A 215 4.20 12.67 -26.53
N GLY A 216 3.86 11.70 -27.38
CA GLY A 216 4.81 10.71 -27.88
C GLY A 216 4.32 9.29 -27.65
N ASN A 217 4.92 8.34 -28.36
CA ASN A 217 4.41 6.99 -28.53
C ASN A 217 4.23 6.29 -27.17
N ALA A 218 2.98 6.08 -26.75
CA ALA A 218 2.64 5.36 -25.52
C ALA A 218 3.30 3.96 -25.42
N THR A 219 3.85 3.45 -26.53
CA THR A 219 4.63 2.21 -26.63
C THR A 219 5.80 2.12 -25.65
N GLU A 220 6.42 3.24 -25.29
CA GLU A 220 7.68 3.25 -24.54
C GLU A 220 7.61 2.60 -23.14
N THR A 221 6.41 2.49 -22.57
CA THR A 221 6.17 1.92 -21.23
C THR A 221 5.55 0.52 -21.25
N PHE A 222 5.32 -0.08 -22.42
CA PHE A 222 4.48 -1.28 -22.53
C PHE A 222 5.21 -2.61 -22.64
N CYS A 223 6.53 -2.64 -22.45
CA CYS A 223 7.43 -3.68 -23.00
C CYS A 223 7.91 -3.40 -24.44
N LEU A 224 7.85 -2.14 -24.89
CA LEU A 224 8.37 -1.70 -26.19
C LEU A 224 9.03 -0.31 -26.10
N PRO A 225 10.20 -0.18 -25.47
CA PRO A 225 10.88 1.12 -25.47
C PRO A 225 11.16 1.54 -26.92
N SER A 226 10.70 2.74 -27.32
CA SER A 226 11.16 3.36 -28.56
C SER A 226 12.64 3.68 -28.41
N ARG A 227 13.45 3.41 -29.43
CA ARG A 227 14.88 3.74 -29.40
C ARG A 227 15.09 5.25 -29.32
N ALA A 228 15.89 5.69 -28.35
CA ALA A 228 16.72 6.86 -28.60
C ALA A 228 17.72 6.50 -29.70
N ALA A 229 17.79 7.29 -30.78
CA ALA A 229 18.64 7.03 -31.96
C ALA A 229 20.14 6.81 -31.64
N LYS A 230 20.58 7.07 -30.41
CA LYS A 230 21.96 6.94 -29.92
C LYS A 230 22.19 5.78 -28.94
N SER A 231 21.17 4.99 -28.57
CA SER A 231 21.37 3.86 -27.66
C SER A 231 22.02 2.68 -28.36
N ARG A 232 23.18 2.23 -27.86
CA ARG A 232 23.85 1.00 -28.32
C ARG A 232 23.14 -0.29 -27.86
N ARG A 233 22.16 -0.19 -26.97
CA ARG A 233 21.43 -1.33 -26.39
C ARG A 233 20.28 -1.81 -27.28
N SER A 234 20.10 -3.12 -27.43
CA SER A 234 18.94 -3.74 -28.10
C SER A 234 17.69 -3.56 -27.24
N LEU A 235 16.52 -3.53 -27.91
CA LEU A 235 15.20 -3.66 -27.29
C LEU A 235 15.09 -4.90 -26.38
N TRP A 236 15.91 -5.91 -26.68
CA TRP A 236 15.92 -7.23 -26.07
C TRP A 236 17.29 -7.62 -25.52
N ASP A 237 18.12 -6.67 -25.10
CA ASP A 237 19.46 -7.01 -24.60
C ASP A 237 19.42 -8.04 -23.47
N PHE A 238 18.45 -7.94 -22.57
CA PHE A 238 18.28 -8.91 -21.50
C PHE A 238 17.81 -10.29 -22.00
N VAL A 239 17.17 -10.39 -23.17
CA VAL A 239 16.75 -11.68 -23.75
C VAL A 239 17.93 -12.38 -24.40
N LYS A 240 18.82 -11.60 -25.03
CA LYS A 240 20.05 -12.14 -25.63
C LYS A 240 20.99 -12.67 -24.57
N ASP A 241 21.13 -11.91 -23.49
CA ASP A 241 22.13 -12.11 -22.46
C ASP A 241 21.50 -11.99 -21.05
N PRO A 242 20.54 -12.86 -20.69
CA PRO A 242 19.78 -12.75 -19.44
C PRO A 242 20.64 -12.93 -18.19
N LEU A 243 21.78 -13.61 -18.34
CA LEU A 243 22.75 -13.90 -17.30
C LEU A 243 23.97 -12.98 -17.32
N GLN A 244 24.13 -12.17 -18.37
CA GLN A 244 25.32 -11.34 -18.56
C GLN A 244 24.92 -9.86 -18.53
N PRO A 245 24.94 -9.24 -17.34
CA PRO A 245 24.73 -7.80 -17.25
C PRO A 245 25.94 -7.04 -17.83
N PRO A 246 25.77 -5.77 -18.23
CA PRO A 246 26.88 -4.90 -18.62
C PRO A 246 27.96 -4.77 -17.52
N ASP A 247 27.58 -4.99 -16.26
CA ASP A 247 28.47 -5.08 -15.10
C ASP A 247 27.95 -6.20 -14.16
N PRO A 248 28.64 -7.35 -14.05
CA PRO A 248 28.23 -8.51 -13.24
C PRO A 248 28.03 -8.19 -11.76
N ASN A 249 28.74 -7.20 -11.22
CA ASN A 249 28.63 -6.81 -9.81
C ASN A 249 27.37 -5.99 -9.51
N LYS A 250 26.56 -5.66 -10.52
CA LYS A 250 25.39 -4.79 -10.41
C LYS A 250 24.09 -5.45 -10.87
N LEU A 251 24.08 -6.76 -11.10
CA LEU A 251 22.86 -7.53 -11.32
C LEU A 251 22.33 -8.08 -10.00
N ILE A 252 21.06 -7.84 -9.73
CA ILE A 252 20.31 -8.46 -8.65
C ILE A 252 19.24 -9.36 -9.28
N VAL A 253 19.14 -10.59 -8.79
CA VAL A 253 18.18 -11.57 -9.28
C VAL A 253 17.21 -11.93 -8.16
N PHE A 254 15.92 -11.96 -8.50
CA PHE A 254 14.85 -12.46 -7.63
C PHE A 254 14.17 -13.65 -8.29
N GLU A 255 14.25 -14.80 -7.64
CA GLU A 255 13.53 -16.02 -8.00
C GLU A 255 12.24 -16.18 -7.18
N ASP A 256 12.23 -15.66 -5.96
CA ASP A 256 11.07 -15.58 -5.08
C ASP A 256 9.99 -14.64 -5.63
N PRO A 257 8.69 -14.85 -5.30
CA PRO A 257 7.63 -13.89 -5.58
C PRO A 257 7.92 -12.51 -4.97
N VAL A 258 7.64 -11.44 -5.74
CA VAL A 258 7.89 -10.06 -5.30
C VAL A 258 6.64 -9.19 -5.43
N VAL A 259 6.35 -8.40 -4.40
CA VAL A 259 5.41 -7.27 -4.45
C VAL A 259 6.20 -5.97 -4.61
N LEU A 260 6.00 -5.26 -5.72
CA LEU A 260 6.56 -3.92 -5.96
C LEU A 260 5.54 -2.86 -5.51
N ILE A 261 5.86 -2.14 -4.44
CA ILE A 261 5.02 -1.06 -3.89
C ILE A 261 5.64 0.28 -4.25
N THR A 262 4.85 1.20 -4.78
CA THR A 262 5.25 2.61 -4.96
C THR A 262 4.42 3.52 -4.08
N ARG A 263 5.07 4.39 -3.32
CA ARG A 263 4.47 5.22 -2.27
C ARG A 263 4.62 6.69 -2.64
N ARG A 264 3.67 7.26 -3.38
CA ARG A 264 3.80 8.67 -3.81
C ARG A 264 3.52 9.62 -2.65
N ASP A 265 2.53 9.30 -1.84
CA ASP A 265 2.17 10.01 -0.62
C ASP A 265 2.65 9.19 0.60
N ASP A 266 3.94 8.90 0.64
CA ASP A 266 4.65 8.07 1.63
C ASP A 266 4.46 8.49 3.09
N HIS A 267 4.28 9.80 3.31
CA HIS A 267 4.01 10.38 4.63
C HIS A 267 2.54 10.28 5.06
N ASN A 268 1.63 9.91 4.15
CA ASN A 268 0.20 9.88 4.40
C ASN A 268 -0.23 8.44 4.75
N PRO A 269 -0.51 8.14 6.03
CA PRO A 269 -0.81 6.78 6.46
C PRO A 269 -2.04 6.17 5.78
N PHE A 270 -3.00 6.99 5.31
CA PHE A 270 -4.15 6.49 4.58
C PHE A 270 -3.75 5.79 3.28
N PHE A 271 -2.89 6.43 2.49
CA PHE A 271 -2.44 5.88 1.22
C PHE A 271 -1.52 4.67 1.42
N GLN A 272 -0.70 4.67 2.47
CA GLN A 272 0.13 3.53 2.82
C GLN A 272 -0.71 2.31 3.24
N ILE A 273 -1.76 2.50 4.05
CA ILE A 273 -2.69 1.41 4.39
C ILE A 273 -3.49 0.95 3.16
N SER A 274 -3.89 1.89 2.28
CA SER A 274 -4.57 1.56 1.03
C SER A 274 -3.73 0.64 0.14
N VAL A 275 -2.43 0.92 -0.03
CA VAL A 275 -1.56 0.04 -0.82
C VAL A 275 -1.25 -1.28 -0.12
N ALA A 276 -1.16 -1.30 1.22
CA ALA A 276 -1.06 -2.55 1.99
C ALA A 276 -2.29 -3.45 1.75
N PHE A 277 -3.49 -2.87 1.84
CA PHE A 277 -4.75 -3.58 1.61
C PHE A 277 -4.89 -4.08 0.17
N ASN A 278 -4.58 -3.24 -0.80
CA ASN A 278 -4.60 -3.60 -2.21
C ASN A 278 -3.60 -4.73 -2.52
N SER A 279 -2.41 -4.69 -1.92
CA SER A 279 -1.40 -5.73 -2.06
C SER A 279 -1.88 -7.04 -1.43
N TRP A 280 -2.42 -6.97 -0.23
CA TRP A 280 -3.01 -8.13 0.46
C TRP A 280 -4.12 -8.78 -0.37
N ILE A 281 -5.04 -8.01 -0.95
CA ILE A 281 -6.05 -8.50 -1.91
C ILE A 281 -5.39 -9.29 -3.04
N MET A 282 -4.33 -8.74 -3.64
CA MET A 282 -3.64 -9.42 -4.74
C MET A 282 -2.96 -10.71 -4.31
N LEU A 283 -2.38 -10.78 -3.11
CA LEU A 283 -1.80 -12.02 -2.60
C LEU A 283 -2.87 -13.11 -2.42
N GLN A 284 -4.07 -12.74 -1.95
CA GLN A 284 -5.21 -13.67 -1.88
C GLN A 284 -5.65 -14.14 -3.27
N VAL A 285 -5.77 -13.22 -4.23
CA VAL A 285 -6.15 -13.54 -5.62
C VAL A 285 -5.14 -14.48 -6.28
N LEU A 286 -3.86 -14.24 -6.05
CA LEU A 286 -2.77 -15.01 -6.65
C LEU A 286 -2.46 -16.31 -5.90
N GLY A 287 -3.02 -16.51 -4.70
CA GLY A 287 -2.70 -17.64 -3.83
C GLY A 287 -1.24 -17.67 -3.38
N TRP A 288 -0.63 -16.48 -3.17
CA TRP A 288 0.78 -16.38 -2.81
C TRP A 288 1.01 -16.60 -1.32
N ASP A 289 2.04 -17.39 -1.02
CA ASP A 289 2.53 -17.63 0.33
C ASP A 289 3.41 -16.45 0.78
N VAL A 290 2.94 -15.69 1.78
CA VAL A 290 3.64 -14.52 2.32
C VAL A 290 5.00 -14.89 2.92
N THR A 291 5.18 -16.12 3.39
CA THR A 291 6.44 -16.59 3.99
C THR A 291 7.57 -16.77 2.96
N LYS A 292 7.21 -16.79 1.66
CA LYS A 292 8.10 -16.88 0.50
C LYS A 292 8.12 -15.60 -0.33
N THR A 293 7.31 -14.62 0.03
CA THR A 293 7.13 -13.38 -0.75
C THR A 293 8.04 -12.29 -0.22
N ARG A 294 8.64 -11.52 -1.14
CA ARG A 294 9.44 -10.33 -0.82
C ARG A 294 8.67 -9.06 -1.15
N VAL A 295 8.97 -7.98 -0.45
CA VAL A 295 8.46 -6.63 -0.75
C VAL A 295 9.61 -5.72 -1.13
N ILE A 296 9.41 -4.95 -2.20
CA ILE A 296 10.30 -3.85 -2.58
C ILE A 296 9.49 -2.55 -2.57
N HIS A 297 9.97 -1.57 -1.81
CA HIS A 297 9.50 -0.19 -1.96
C HIS A 297 10.20 0.42 -3.18
N PHE A 298 9.51 0.41 -4.32
CA PHE A 298 9.98 0.86 -5.62
C PHE A 298 9.92 2.38 -5.77
N ASP A 299 10.51 3.08 -4.81
CA ASP A 299 10.58 4.54 -4.71
C ASP A 299 11.75 4.96 -3.80
N GLY A 300 11.90 6.27 -3.62
CA GLY A 300 12.77 6.89 -2.64
C GLY A 300 12.03 7.45 -1.43
N GLY A 301 10.91 6.83 -1.03
CA GLY A 301 10.02 7.33 0.02
C GLY A 301 10.65 7.28 1.42
N PHE A 302 10.30 8.26 2.24
CA PHE A 302 10.70 8.38 3.62
C PHE A 302 10.09 7.25 4.48
N PRO A 303 10.80 6.76 5.52
CA PRO A 303 10.26 5.73 6.41
C PRO A 303 8.96 6.16 7.09
N SER A 304 8.01 5.23 7.17
CA SER A 304 6.70 5.43 7.80
C SER A 304 6.42 4.32 8.81
N PRO A 305 5.72 4.57 9.93
CA PRO A 305 5.26 3.50 10.82
C PRO A 305 4.45 2.42 10.10
N ILE A 306 3.77 2.77 8.99
CA ILE A 306 3.00 1.82 8.18
C ILE A 306 3.89 0.81 7.45
N ASP A 307 5.19 1.08 7.31
CA ASP A 307 6.14 0.11 6.75
C ASP A 307 6.19 -1.18 7.58
N ALA A 308 5.89 -1.12 8.89
CA ALA A 308 5.73 -2.30 9.73
C ALA A 308 4.56 -3.20 9.27
N LEU A 309 3.45 -2.61 8.81
CA LEU A 309 2.34 -3.36 8.24
C LEU A 309 2.74 -4.04 6.93
N HIS A 310 3.41 -3.30 6.03
CA HIS A 310 3.95 -3.89 4.80
C HIS A 310 4.89 -5.08 5.10
N GLN A 311 5.76 -4.93 6.10
CA GLN A 311 6.73 -5.93 6.50
C GLN A 311 6.04 -7.19 7.01
N GLN A 312 5.18 -7.05 8.02
CA GLN A 312 4.62 -8.21 8.71
C GLN A 312 3.50 -8.87 7.91
N LEU A 313 2.68 -8.10 7.18
CA LEU A 313 1.53 -8.64 6.46
C LEU A 313 1.90 -9.27 5.10
N LEU A 314 2.90 -8.71 4.40
CA LEU A 314 3.19 -9.08 3.00
C LEU A 314 4.49 -9.88 2.83
N ALA A 315 5.45 -9.74 3.75
CA ALA A 315 6.75 -10.40 3.66
C ALA A 315 7.38 -10.70 5.05
N PRO A 316 6.70 -11.40 5.98
CA PRO A 316 7.15 -11.54 7.37
C PRO A 316 8.56 -12.14 7.51
N ASN A 317 9.00 -12.98 6.57
CA ASN A 317 10.31 -13.65 6.62
C ASN A 317 11.43 -12.91 5.88
N PHE A 318 11.13 -11.80 5.19
CA PHE A 318 12.11 -11.08 4.38
C PHE A 318 12.07 -9.58 4.67
N PRO A 319 13.20 -8.94 4.97
CA PRO A 319 13.22 -7.49 5.17
C PRO A 319 12.78 -6.76 3.89
N ILE A 320 12.01 -5.68 4.05
CA ILE A 320 11.65 -4.80 2.94
C ILE A 320 12.92 -4.27 2.27
N ILE A 321 12.97 -4.41 0.95
CA ILE A 321 14.08 -3.90 0.14
C ILE A 321 13.75 -2.46 -0.27
N LYS A 322 14.63 -1.53 0.12
CA LYS A 322 14.50 -0.12 -0.27
C LYS A 322 14.90 0.06 -1.73
N GLY A 323 14.07 0.73 -2.53
CA GLY A 323 14.35 0.99 -3.94
C GLY A 323 15.64 1.77 -4.16
N THR A 324 16.02 2.65 -3.23
CA THR A 324 17.30 3.37 -3.24
C THR A 324 18.52 2.44 -3.22
N SER A 325 18.42 1.27 -2.60
CA SER A 325 19.49 0.26 -2.61
C SER A 325 19.64 -0.47 -3.96
N LEU A 326 18.65 -0.31 -4.84
CA LEU A 326 18.62 -0.88 -6.19
C LEU A 326 19.00 0.15 -7.26
N MET A 327 19.09 1.43 -6.93
CA MET A 327 19.54 2.47 -7.85
C MET A 327 20.97 2.18 -8.34
N GLY A 328 21.22 2.37 -9.63
CA GLY A 328 22.50 2.03 -10.25
C GLY A 328 22.69 0.55 -10.55
N LYS A 329 21.67 -0.29 -10.31
CA LYS A 329 21.70 -1.73 -10.55
C LYS A 329 20.71 -2.14 -11.63
N ARG A 330 20.88 -3.35 -12.13
CA ARG A 330 19.90 -4.05 -12.94
C ARG A 330 19.22 -5.10 -12.08
N VAL A 331 17.90 -5.19 -12.13
CA VAL A 331 17.10 -6.08 -11.30
C VAL A 331 16.31 -7.04 -12.18
N HIS A 332 16.57 -8.33 -12.04
CA HIS A 332 15.94 -9.40 -12.81
C HIS A 332 14.96 -10.19 -11.94
N PHE A 333 13.67 -10.03 -12.21
CA PHE A 333 12.62 -10.86 -11.63
C PHE A 333 12.41 -12.09 -12.50
N ARG A 334 13.16 -13.16 -12.22
CA ARG A 334 12.93 -14.49 -12.82
C ARG A 334 11.62 -15.09 -12.33
N GLY A 335 11.38 -14.92 -11.04
CA GLY A 335 10.12 -15.24 -10.38
C GLY A 335 8.97 -14.35 -10.80
N SER A 336 7.80 -14.59 -10.19
CA SER A 336 6.64 -13.73 -10.40
C SER A 336 6.76 -12.43 -9.63
N VAL A 337 6.41 -11.32 -10.25
CA VAL A 337 6.37 -10.01 -9.60
C VAL A 337 5.02 -9.34 -9.86
N VAL A 338 4.38 -8.85 -8.81
CA VAL A 338 3.14 -8.05 -8.90
C VAL A 338 3.48 -6.59 -8.64
N ILE A 339 2.96 -5.70 -9.49
CA ILE A 339 2.98 -4.27 -9.18
C ILE A 339 1.78 -3.98 -8.30
N ALA A 340 1.98 -3.62 -7.03
CA ALA A 340 0.87 -3.38 -6.11
C ALA A 340 -0.14 -2.39 -6.71
N PRO A 341 -1.47 -2.65 -6.64
CA PRO A 341 -2.45 -1.69 -7.11
C PRO A 341 -2.26 -0.36 -6.38
N TYR A 342 -2.18 0.71 -7.16
CA TYR A 342 -1.70 2.00 -6.70
C TYR A 342 -2.50 2.57 -5.52
N GLU A 343 -1.84 3.29 -4.61
CA GLU A 343 -2.40 3.78 -3.33
C GLU A 343 -3.68 4.62 -3.46
N SER A 344 -3.88 5.31 -4.60
CA SER A 344 -5.08 6.11 -4.90
C SER A 344 -6.17 5.32 -5.65
N ARG A 345 -6.14 3.99 -5.55
CA ARG A 345 -7.10 3.06 -6.14
C ARG A 345 -7.51 1.97 -5.14
N GLY A 346 -8.40 1.08 -5.58
CA GLY A 346 -8.89 -0.03 -4.78
C GLY A 346 -10.04 0.36 -3.84
N PRO A 347 -10.56 -0.59 -3.05
CA PRO A 347 -11.86 -0.42 -2.39
C PRO A 347 -11.92 0.74 -1.40
N LEU A 348 -10.80 1.10 -0.74
CA LEU A 348 -10.74 2.23 0.18
C LEU A 348 -10.78 3.60 -0.51
N MET A 349 -10.48 3.65 -1.81
CA MET A 349 -10.42 4.87 -2.61
C MET A 349 -11.67 5.10 -3.45
N GLU A 350 -12.57 4.13 -3.49
CA GLU A 350 -13.83 4.21 -4.21
C GLU A 350 -14.96 4.71 -3.29
N HIS A 351 -15.96 5.42 -3.85
CA HIS A 351 -17.08 6.05 -3.11
C HIS A 351 -16.68 6.95 -1.92
N LEU A 352 -15.67 7.80 -2.10
CA LEU A 352 -15.29 8.80 -1.08
C LEU A 352 -16.29 9.96 -0.91
N ASN A 353 -17.44 9.90 -1.58
CA ASN A 353 -18.56 10.85 -1.52
C ASN A 353 -19.64 10.38 -0.52
N ASN A 354 -20.78 11.08 -0.46
CA ASN A 354 -21.85 10.78 0.48
C ASN A 354 -22.72 9.57 0.06
N ASP A 355 -22.39 8.93 -1.06
CA ASP A 355 -23.25 7.97 -1.74
C ASP A 355 -22.69 6.54 -1.67
N GLU A 356 -22.04 6.16 -0.56
CA GLU A 356 -21.59 4.77 -0.35
C GLU A 356 -22.77 3.93 0.15
N PRO A 357 -23.31 2.99 -0.66
CA PRO A 357 -24.45 2.18 -0.25
C PRO A 357 -24.02 0.94 0.55
N CYS A 358 -22.72 0.62 0.61
CA CYS A 358 -22.24 -0.63 1.17
C CYS A 358 -21.92 -0.52 2.66
N HIS A 359 -22.30 -1.55 3.40
CA HIS A 359 -22.08 -1.70 4.83
C HIS A 359 -21.56 -3.12 5.11
N ASP A 360 -20.96 -3.32 6.29
CA ASP A 360 -20.54 -4.63 6.79
C ASP A 360 -19.70 -5.44 5.78
N SER A 361 -18.41 -5.12 5.70
CA SER A 361 -17.50 -5.78 4.75
C SER A 361 -16.67 -6.86 5.44
N ALA A 362 -16.95 -8.13 5.11
CA ALA A 362 -16.14 -9.25 5.58
C ALA A 362 -14.69 -9.15 5.07
N LEU A 363 -14.47 -8.57 3.89
CA LEU A 363 -13.14 -8.29 3.35
C LEU A 363 -12.34 -7.33 4.25
N ILE A 364 -12.94 -6.20 4.64
CA ILE A 364 -12.28 -5.21 5.52
C ILE A 364 -12.05 -5.80 6.91
N LYS A 365 -13.03 -6.52 7.47
CA LYS A 365 -12.89 -7.20 8.76
C LYS A 365 -11.80 -8.27 8.74
N SER A 366 -11.66 -9.01 7.65
CA SER A 366 -10.61 -10.03 7.48
C SER A 366 -9.23 -9.39 7.36
N PHE A 367 -9.10 -8.34 6.55
CA PHE A 367 -7.86 -7.55 6.47
C PHE A 367 -7.51 -6.97 7.84
N ARG A 368 -8.51 -6.47 8.58
CA ARG A 368 -8.32 -5.94 9.93
C ARG A 368 -7.73 -7.01 10.85
N ALA A 369 -8.42 -8.14 10.98
CA ALA A 369 -8.02 -9.24 11.86
C ALA A 369 -6.61 -9.77 11.52
N GLN A 370 -6.31 -9.96 10.23
CA GLN A 370 -4.98 -10.44 9.81
C GLN A 370 -3.88 -9.41 10.10
N SER A 371 -4.17 -8.12 9.96
CA SER A 371 -3.20 -7.07 10.29
C SER A 371 -2.90 -7.01 11.78
N LEU A 372 -3.91 -7.21 12.64
CA LEU A 372 -3.71 -7.30 14.10
C LEU A 372 -2.78 -8.47 14.43
N VAL A 373 -3.08 -9.66 13.93
CA VAL A 373 -2.25 -10.87 14.17
C VAL A 373 -0.84 -10.69 13.63
N ALA A 374 -0.68 -10.13 12.42
CA ALA A 374 0.64 -9.87 11.83
C ALA A 374 1.48 -8.91 12.68
N LEU A 375 0.84 -7.99 13.41
CA LEU A 375 1.49 -7.03 14.29
C LEU A 375 1.52 -7.48 15.76
N ASN A 376 1.37 -8.78 16.01
CA ASN A 376 1.40 -9.38 17.35
C ASN A 376 0.32 -8.87 18.30
N VAL A 377 -0.84 -8.44 17.78
CA VAL A 377 -2.04 -8.17 18.56
C VAL A 377 -2.97 -9.37 18.40
N THR A 378 -2.94 -10.29 19.36
CA THR A 378 -3.76 -11.51 19.31
C THR A 378 -5.23 -11.20 19.63
N PRO A 379 -6.18 -12.08 19.27
CA PRO A 379 -7.57 -11.95 19.69
C PRO A 379 -7.73 -11.87 21.22
N GLU A 380 -6.87 -12.55 21.99
CA GLU A 380 -6.85 -12.52 23.46
C GLU A 380 -6.47 -11.13 23.95
N MET A 381 -5.39 -10.55 23.40
CA MET A 381 -4.96 -9.19 23.72
C MET A 381 -6.01 -8.17 23.32
N GLU A 382 -6.63 -8.32 22.14
CA GLU A 382 -7.72 -7.43 21.73
C GLU A 382 -8.89 -7.48 22.72
N ARG A 383 -9.28 -8.68 23.19
CA ARG A 383 -10.32 -8.83 24.23
C ARG A 383 -9.91 -8.18 25.55
N GLU A 384 -8.66 -8.33 25.97
CA GLU A 384 -8.14 -7.70 27.19
C GLU A 384 -8.13 -6.17 27.09
N LEU A 385 -7.67 -5.61 25.97
CA LEU A 385 -7.73 -4.16 25.72
C LEU A 385 -9.18 -3.65 25.63
N ALA A 386 -10.09 -4.50 25.16
CA ALA A 386 -11.51 -4.23 25.06
C ALA A 386 -12.26 -4.33 26.39
N ASP A 387 -11.70 -5.00 27.41
CA ASP A 387 -12.34 -5.26 28.69
C ASP A 387 -12.60 -3.94 29.44
N THR A 388 -13.87 -3.55 29.49
CA THR A 388 -14.29 -2.30 30.13
C THR A 388 -14.40 -2.41 31.66
N SER A 389 -14.37 -3.62 32.23
CA SER A 389 -14.50 -3.83 33.68
C SER A 389 -13.28 -3.33 34.46
N ARG A 390 -12.10 -3.32 33.81
CA ARG A 390 -10.79 -3.03 34.44
C ARG A 390 -10.23 -1.64 34.14
N ARG A 391 -10.94 -0.80 33.39
CA ARG A 391 -10.44 0.53 32.98
C ARG A 391 -11.53 1.60 32.94
N PRO A 392 -11.18 2.89 33.04
CA PRO A 392 -12.12 3.97 32.72
C PRO A 392 -12.62 3.90 31.27
N MET A 393 -13.74 4.56 30.97
CA MET A 393 -14.11 4.85 29.59
C MET A 393 -13.07 5.79 28.99
N ILE A 394 -12.60 5.52 27.77
CA ILE A 394 -11.51 6.27 27.13
C ILE A 394 -12.06 7.07 25.95
N VAL A 395 -11.90 8.39 26.04
CA VAL A 395 -12.07 9.33 24.93
C VAL A 395 -10.68 9.72 24.42
N THR A 396 -10.35 9.29 23.21
CA THR A 396 -9.06 9.57 22.57
C THR A 396 -9.23 10.64 21.50
N VAL A 397 -8.53 11.75 21.63
CA VAL A 397 -8.41 12.75 20.57
C VAL A 397 -7.14 12.49 19.77
N ILE A 398 -7.26 12.21 18.48
CA ILE A 398 -6.13 12.11 17.56
C ILE A 398 -5.70 13.53 17.21
N THR A 399 -4.64 14.00 17.88
CA THR A 399 -4.18 15.38 17.70
C THR A 399 -3.44 15.55 16.39
N ARG A 400 -3.48 16.80 15.89
CA ARG A 400 -2.82 17.21 14.66
C ARG A 400 -2.10 18.52 14.92
N ARG A 401 -0.84 18.42 15.37
CA ARG A 401 0.04 19.55 15.70
C ARG A 401 1.24 19.55 14.74
N PRO A 402 1.98 20.66 14.58
CA PRO A 402 3.21 20.67 13.81
C PRO A 402 4.23 19.67 14.38
N ILE A 403 4.81 18.82 13.53
CA ILE A 403 5.68 17.71 13.97
C ILE A 403 7.01 17.82 13.25
N ARG A 404 8.12 17.80 14.00
CA ARG A 404 9.48 17.78 13.44
C ARG A 404 9.71 18.85 12.37
N GLY A 405 9.21 20.07 12.60
CA GLY A 405 9.32 21.20 11.68
C GLY A 405 8.35 21.19 10.49
N ARG A 406 7.49 20.17 10.35
CA ARG A 406 6.44 20.12 9.32
C ARG A 406 5.22 20.92 9.75
N THR A 407 4.84 21.91 8.93
CA THR A 407 3.58 22.63 9.09
C THR A 407 2.41 21.76 8.64
N LEU A 408 1.37 21.68 9.46
CA LEU A 408 0.14 20.94 9.13
C LEU A 408 -1.03 21.89 8.90
N GLN A 409 -1.88 21.49 7.95
CA GLN A 409 -3.20 22.05 7.67
C GLN A 409 -4.26 21.25 8.44
N ARG A 410 -5.45 21.80 8.69
CA ARG A 410 -6.57 21.13 9.40
C ARG A 410 -6.27 20.77 10.85
N MET A 411 -5.67 21.71 11.57
CA MET A 411 -5.42 21.60 13.01
C MET A 411 -6.63 22.09 13.81
N TRP A 412 -6.92 21.45 14.94
CA TRP A 412 -7.84 21.97 15.96
C TRP A 412 -7.05 22.92 16.86
N VAL A 413 -7.18 24.23 16.65
CA VAL A 413 -6.25 25.22 17.21
C VAL A 413 -6.43 25.47 18.70
N ASN A 414 -7.64 25.27 19.23
CA ASN A 414 -7.95 25.40 20.65
C ASN A 414 -8.29 24.04 21.30
N GLU A 415 -7.66 22.97 20.81
CA GLU A 415 -7.84 21.61 21.34
C GLU A 415 -7.61 21.56 22.86
N ASP A 416 -6.48 22.11 23.34
CA ASP A 416 -6.12 22.05 24.77
C ASP A 416 -7.14 22.75 25.68
N GLU A 417 -7.70 23.87 25.21
CA GLU A 417 -8.75 24.62 25.92
C GLU A 417 -10.02 23.78 26.06
N ILE A 418 -10.51 23.21 24.95
CA ILE A 418 -11.74 22.42 24.95
C ILE A 418 -11.56 21.14 25.78
N LEU A 419 -10.43 20.46 25.65
CA LEU A 419 -10.15 19.25 26.43
C LEU A 419 -10.03 19.53 27.93
N ALA A 420 -9.47 20.68 28.33
CA ALA A 420 -9.45 21.08 29.73
C ALA A 420 -10.87 21.27 30.28
N LEU A 421 -11.74 21.96 29.54
CA LEU A 421 -13.14 22.15 29.92
C LEU A 421 -13.92 20.82 29.96
N MET A 422 -13.71 19.92 28.99
CA MET A 422 -14.31 18.58 29.01
C MET A 422 -13.87 17.75 30.23
N ARG A 423 -12.59 17.79 30.61
CA ARG A 423 -12.08 17.10 31.81
C ARG A 423 -12.73 17.64 33.09
N ILE A 424 -12.97 18.95 33.17
CA ILE A 424 -13.70 19.56 34.28
C ILE A 424 -15.16 19.10 34.29
N GLN A 425 -15.84 19.11 33.13
CA GLN A 425 -17.24 18.71 32.98
C GLN A 425 -17.48 17.26 33.42
N TYR A 426 -16.57 16.34 33.07
CA TYR A 426 -16.72 14.92 33.33
C TYR A 426 -15.89 14.40 34.52
N LYS A 427 -15.36 15.30 35.36
CA LYS A 427 -14.45 14.95 36.48
C LYS A 427 -15.03 13.98 37.51
N SER A 428 -16.35 13.93 37.66
CA SER A 428 -17.05 13.06 38.60
C SER A 428 -17.31 11.66 38.05
N LEU A 429 -16.99 11.41 36.78
CA LEU A 429 -17.18 10.15 36.10
C LEU A 429 -15.86 9.39 35.97
N ASN A 430 -15.92 8.06 35.84
CA ASN A 430 -14.73 7.23 35.62
C ASN A 430 -14.30 7.25 34.14
N VAL A 431 -13.79 8.39 33.68
CA VAL A 431 -13.46 8.65 32.28
C VAL A 431 -12.05 9.24 32.12
N LEU A 432 -11.32 8.74 31.13
CA LEU A 432 -10.03 9.25 30.70
C LEU A 432 -10.19 9.99 29.37
N ILE A 433 -9.90 11.30 29.36
CA ILE A 433 -9.87 12.12 28.14
C ILE A 433 -8.42 12.44 27.78
N ARG A 434 -7.90 11.77 26.74
CA ARG A 434 -6.51 11.87 26.29
C ARG A 434 -6.41 12.51 24.90
N SER A 435 -5.28 13.18 24.66
CA SER A 435 -4.87 13.66 23.33
C SER A 435 -3.62 12.89 22.92
N VAL A 436 -3.60 12.33 21.71
CA VAL A 436 -2.54 11.41 21.27
C VAL A 436 -2.02 11.81 19.89
N GLU A 437 -0.69 11.95 19.79
CA GLU A 437 0.03 12.26 18.56
C GLU A 437 0.56 10.98 17.91
N TYR A 438 -0.23 10.40 17.00
CA TYR A 438 0.10 9.12 16.37
C TYR A 438 1.40 9.13 15.55
N ALA A 439 1.85 10.28 15.06
CA ALA A 439 3.10 10.36 14.31
C ALA A 439 4.35 10.04 15.15
N ASN A 440 4.25 10.10 16.49
CA ASN A 440 5.33 9.72 17.41
C ASN A 440 5.22 8.27 17.90
N LEU A 441 4.14 7.57 17.53
CA LEU A 441 3.88 6.21 17.96
C LEU A 441 4.32 5.19 16.91
N THR A 442 4.77 4.03 17.38
CA THR A 442 4.89 2.86 16.51
C THR A 442 3.51 2.46 15.98
N LEU A 443 3.43 1.69 14.90
CA LEU A 443 2.14 1.21 14.42
C LEU A 443 1.44 0.31 15.44
N TYR A 444 2.20 -0.50 16.19
CA TYR A 444 1.66 -1.30 17.29
C TYR A 444 0.96 -0.42 18.32
N ASP A 445 1.62 0.66 18.77
CA ASP A 445 1.05 1.58 19.76
C ASP A 445 -0.17 2.34 19.21
N GLN A 446 -0.17 2.69 17.92
CA GLN A 446 -1.35 3.29 17.27
C GLN A 446 -2.54 2.34 17.25
N ILE A 447 -2.30 1.05 16.99
CA ILE A 447 -3.33 0.00 16.98
C ILE A 447 -3.88 -0.21 18.38
N THR A 448 -3.04 -0.45 19.38
CA THR A 448 -3.49 -0.73 20.75
C THR A 448 -4.22 0.48 21.35
N THR A 449 -3.71 1.69 21.15
CA THR A 449 -4.38 2.94 21.55
C THR A 449 -5.76 3.07 20.92
N THR A 450 -5.89 2.71 19.64
CA THR A 450 -7.18 2.72 18.93
C THR A 450 -8.14 1.68 19.50
N ILE A 451 -7.69 0.44 19.72
CA ILE A 451 -8.52 -0.66 20.24
C ILE A 451 -9.07 -0.30 21.63
N GLU A 452 -8.23 0.23 22.52
CA GLU A 452 -8.63 0.66 23.88
C GLU A 452 -9.70 1.75 23.89
N SER A 453 -9.81 2.53 22.83
CA SER A 453 -10.68 3.71 22.81
C SER A 453 -12.15 3.32 22.72
N ASP A 454 -13.00 3.95 23.53
CA ASP A 454 -14.46 3.84 23.44
C ASP A 454 -15.03 4.95 22.56
N MET A 455 -14.40 6.13 22.60
CA MET A 455 -14.66 7.21 21.66
C MET A 455 -13.35 7.72 21.04
N ILE A 456 -13.37 8.00 19.75
CA ILE A 456 -12.27 8.62 19.02
C ILE A 456 -12.74 9.94 18.42
N VAL A 457 -12.01 11.02 18.68
CA VAL A 457 -12.28 12.34 18.10
C VAL A 457 -11.07 12.75 17.26
N GLY A 458 -11.29 13.30 16.07
CA GLY A 458 -10.16 13.79 15.29
C GLY A 458 -10.58 14.71 14.14
N MET A 459 -9.67 15.62 13.77
CA MET A 459 -9.80 16.40 12.55
C MET A 459 -9.74 15.49 11.31
N HIS A 460 -10.57 15.78 10.30
CA HIS A 460 -10.50 15.13 8.99
C HIS A 460 -9.07 15.19 8.44
N GLY A 461 -8.41 14.04 8.37
CA GLY A 461 -7.01 13.96 8.00
C GLY A 461 -6.51 12.53 8.01
N ALA A 462 -5.33 12.32 7.45
CA ALA A 462 -4.76 10.99 7.22
C ALA A 462 -4.68 10.12 8.49
N GLY A 463 -4.40 10.73 9.65
CA GLY A 463 -4.28 10.00 10.92
C GLY A 463 -5.55 9.25 11.33
N LEU A 464 -6.72 9.72 10.88
CA LEU A 464 -8.01 9.11 11.18
C LEU A 464 -8.20 7.76 10.47
N VAL A 465 -7.33 7.36 9.54
CA VAL A 465 -7.35 6.00 8.97
C VAL A 465 -7.22 4.92 10.03
N ASN A 466 -6.65 5.25 11.19
CA ASN A 466 -6.57 4.34 12.32
C ASN A 466 -7.93 3.85 12.80
N VAL A 467 -9.05 4.50 12.43
CA VAL A 467 -10.40 3.94 12.66
C VAL A 467 -10.55 2.51 12.12
N LEU A 468 -9.70 2.10 11.16
CA LEU A 468 -9.58 0.71 10.70
C LEU A 468 -9.39 -0.30 11.85
N TRP A 469 -8.74 0.10 12.94
CA TRP A 469 -8.41 -0.76 14.08
C TRP A 469 -9.42 -0.66 15.23
N THR A 470 -10.46 0.17 15.09
CA THR A 470 -11.50 0.30 16.11
C THR A 470 -12.23 -1.01 16.37
N ARG A 471 -12.80 -1.12 17.57
CA ARG A 471 -13.73 -2.19 17.91
C ARG A 471 -15.11 -1.85 17.34
N PRO A 472 -15.93 -2.85 16.99
CA PRO A 472 -17.34 -2.61 16.73
C PRO A 472 -18.00 -1.88 17.92
N GLY A 473 -18.83 -0.89 17.64
CA GLY A 473 -19.47 -0.04 18.63
C GLY A 473 -18.60 1.08 19.22
N THR A 474 -17.34 1.26 18.81
CA THR A 474 -16.59 2.48 19.11
C THR A 474 -17.27 3.68 18.45
N THR A 475 -17.45 4.79 19.17
CA THR A 475 -17.96 6.04 18.57
C THR A 475 -16.81 6.86 18.00
N VAL A 476 -16.94 7.28 16.75
CA VAL A 476 -15.95 8.10 16.04
C VAL A 476 -16.58 9.45 15.70
N VAL A 477 -15.99 10.53 16.21
CA VAL A 477 -16.34 11.90 15.88
C VAL A 477 -15.29 12.48 14.94
N GLU A 478 -15.70 12.76 13.72
CA GLU A 478 -14.85 13.38 12.71
C GLU A 478 -15.15 14.88 12.58
N ILE A 479 -14.16 15.72 12.86
CA ILE A 479 -14.27 17.16 12.75
C ILE A 479 -13.87 17.61 11.35
N PHE A 480 -14.77 18.28 10.65
CA PHE A 480 -14.54 18.77 9.28
C PHE A 480 -14.37 20.29 9.22
N PRO A 481 -13.51 20.78 8.31
CA PRO A 481 -13.75 22.07 7.67
C PRO A 481 -15.15 22.12 7.06
N LYS A 482 -15.88 23.24 7.17
CA LYS A 482 -17.31 23.34 6.83
C LYS A 482 -17.60 22.84 5.41
N LEU A 483 -16.75 23.23 4.46
CA LEU A 483 -16.91 22.95 3.02
C LEU A 483 -16.14 21.70 2.54
N LYS A 484 -15.66 20.85 3.45
CA LYS A 484 -14.97 19.61 3.09
C LYS A 484 -15.93 18.42 3.08
N PHE A 485 -16.11 17.82 1.91
CA PHE A 485 -17.07 16.73 1.67
C PHE A 485 -16.32 15.46 1.22
N ARG A 486 -15.86 14.66 2.19
CA ARG A 486 -15.15 13.40 1.93
C ARG A 486 -15.36 12.42 3.07
N TRP A 487 -16.08 11.33 2.83
CA TRP A 487 -16.62 10.44 3.86
C TRP A 487 -15.93 9.07 3.91
N GLY A 488 -14.66 8.98 3.52
CA GLY A 488 -13.94 7.70 3.51
C GLY A 488 -13.85 7.03 4.90
N TYR A 489 -13.73 7.81 5.98
CA TYR A 489 -13.68 7.26 7.34
C TYR A 489 -15.05 6.83 7.87
N ARG A 490 -16.12 7.54 7.47
CA ARG A 490 -17.50 7.04 7.65
C ARG A 490 -17.65 5.67 7.00
N ASN A 491 -17.22 5.52 5.74
CA ASN A 491 -17.34 4.24 5.03
C ASN A 491 -16.57 3.13 5.75
N LEU A 492 -15.34 3.41 6.22
CA LEU A 492 -14.60 2.47 7.07
C LEU A 492 -15.40 2.06 8.32
N CYS A 493 -16.05 3.02 8.99
CA CYS A 493 -16.92 2.70 10.10
C CYS A 493 -18.15 1.89 9.72
N GLN A 494 -18.81 2.20 8.60
CA GLN A 494 -19.91 1.40 8.06
C GLN A 494 -19.49 -0.05 7.79
N PHE A 495 -18.25 -0.29 7.38
CA PHE A 495 -17.71 -1.62 7.13
C PHE A 495 -17.35 -2.38 8.41
N LEU A 496 -16.86 -1.68 9.43
CA LEU A 496 -16.37 -2.27 10.67
C LEU A 496 -17.44 -2.39 11.76
N GLY A 497 -18.47 -1.55 11.68
CA GLY A 497 -19.50 -1.41 12.71
C GLY A 497 -19.12 -0.42 13.82
N CYS A 498 -18.26 0.57 13.55
CA CYS A 498 -18.17 1.74 14.45
C CYS A 498 -19.29 2.73 14.16
N ASP A 499 -19.66 3.49 15.20
CA ASP A 499 -20.69 4.51 15.14
C ASP A 499 -20.05 5.87 14.82
N TRP A 500 -20.32 6.42 13.64
CA TRP A 500 -19.61 7.59 13.12
C TRP A 500 -20.50 8.83 13.09
N HIS A 501 -19.92 9.97 13.49
CA HIS A 501 -20.58 11.27 13.52
C HIS A 501 -19.68 12.35 12.95
N GLU A 502 -20.23 13.26 12.13
CA GLU A 502 -19.51 14.45 11.70
C GLU A 502 -19.82 15.68 12.55
N PHE A 503 -18.79 16.44 12.90
CA PHE A 503 -18.90 17.77 13.46
C PHE A 503 -18.36 18.82 12.48
N ARG A 504 -19.19 19.80 12.11
CA ARG A 504 -18.81 20.90 11.20
C ARG A 504 -18.85 22.28 11.87
N GLY A 505 -19.29 22.34 13.12
CA GLY A 505 -19.45 23.58 13.91
C GLY A 505 -18.14 24.33 14.16
N GLY A 506 -18.22 25.51 14.77
CA GLY A 506 -17.06 26.39 15.02
C GLY A 506 -16.62 27.21 13.79
N GLU A 507 -15.38 27.67 13.81
CA GLU A 507 -14.80 28.60 12.83
C GLU A 507 -13.68 27.95 12.01
N ASP A 508 -13.74 28.11 10.68
CA ASP A 508 -12.69 27.70 9.76
C ASP A 508 -11.66 28.83 9.63
N LEU A 509 -10.40 28.55 9.97
CA LEU A 509 -9.31 29.52 10.01
C LEU A 509 -8.30 29.27 8.88
N GLY A 510 -7.78 30.34 8.28
CA GLY A 510 -6.73 30.31 7.26
C GLY A 510 -7.09 31.14 6.02
N PRO A 511 -6.09 31.78 5.37
CA PRO A 511 -6.34 32.72 4.27
C PRO A 511 -6.70 32.03 2.95
N ASP A 512 -6.23 30.81 2.71
CA ASP A 512 -6.51 30.06 1.48
C ASP A 512 -7.98 29.58 1.49
N PRO A 513 -8.81 29.90 0.48
CA PRO A 513 -10.21 29.48 0.44
C PRO A 513 -10.41 27.96 0.34
N ALA A 514 -9.38 27.19 -0.02
CA ALA A 514 -9.48 25.75 -0.17
C ALA A 514 -9.85 25.04 1.15
N PRO A 515 -10.93 24.23 1.20
CA PRO A 515 -11.40 23.62 2.45
C PRO A 515 -10.36 22.73 3.14
N GLU A 516 -9.50 22.05 2.37
CA GLU A 516 -8.41 21.23 2.89
C GLU A 516 -7.34 22.02 3.64
N THR A 517 -7.32 23.34 3.54
CA THR A 517 -6.33 24.18 4.23
C THR A 517 -6.83 24.72 5.56
N LYS A 518 -8.13 24.59 5.83
CA LYS A 518 -8.73 25.26 6.99
C LYS A 518 -8.39 24.56 8.29
N ASN A 519 -7.75 25.29 9.20
CA ASN A 519 -7.70 24.95 10.61
C ASN A 519 -9.06 25.22 11.26
N LYS A 520 -9.29 24.69 12.46
CA LYS A 520 -10.57 24.76 13.15
C LYS A 520 -10.42 25.36 14.54
N ARG A 521 -11.20 26.38 14.86
CA ARG A 521 -11.47 26.80 16.24
C ARG A 521 -12.87 26.34 16.62
N ILE A 522 -12.97 25.59 17.69
CA ILE A 522 -14.25 25.03 18.16
C ILE A 522 -14.78 25.89 19.31
N ILE A 523 -16.08 26.23 19.26
CA ILE A 523 -16.77 26.96 20.33
C ILE A 523 -17.30 25.92 21.33
N TYR A 524 -17.00 26.09 22.62
CA TYR A 524 -17.27 25.07 23.64
C TYR A 524 -18.76 24.72 23.76
N ASP A 525 -19.65 25.70 23.84
CA ASP A 525 -21.09 25.44 24.02
C ASP A 525 -21.71 24.72 22.81
N GLU A 526 -21.29 25.09 21.60
CA GLU A 526 -21.69 24.41 20.37
C GLU A 526 -21.16 22.96 20.34
N TRP A 527 -19.89 22.78 20.72
CA TRP A 527 -19.29 21.45 20.84
C TRP A 527 -20.04 20.58 21.84
N MET A 528 -20.37 21.10 23.02
CA MET A 528 -21.05 20.33 24.06
C MET A 528 -22.51 20.02 23.68
N THR A 529 -23.19 20.91 22.94
CA THR A 529 -24.52 20.62 22.38
C THR A 529 -24.50 19.40 21.48
N PHE A 530 -23.43 19.22 20.70
CA PHE A 530 -23.24 18.06 19.82
C PHE A 530 -22.67 16.84 20.55
N PHE A 531 -21.61 17.00 21.32
CA PHE A 531 -20.82 15.91 21.88
C PHE A 531 -21.46 15.30 23.13
N HIS A 532 -22.13 16.09 23.97
CA HIS A 532 -22.67 15.61 25.24
C HIS A 532 -23.72 14.49 25.09
N PRO A 533 -24.68 14.57 24.14
CA PRO A 533 -25.60 13.46 23.90
C PRO A 533 -24.88 12.16 23.52
N LEU A 534 -23.93 12.23 22.58
CA LEU A 534 -23.13 11.08 22.13
C LEU A 534 -22.32 10.46 23.28
N PHE A 535 -21.71 11.32 24.10
CA PHE A 535 -20.98 10.90 25.28
C PHE A 535 -21.88 10.18 26.29
N ASN A 536 -23.07 10.73 26.58
CA ASN A 536 -23.99 10.13 27.56
C ASN A 536 -24.50 8.76 27.09
N GLU A 537 -24.80 8.62 25.80
CA GLU A 537 -25.18 7.33 25.20
C GLU A 537 -24.05 6.31 25.39
N MET A 538 -22.83 6.69 25.03
CA MET A 538 -21.67 5.81 25.15
C MET A 538 -21.29 5.47 26.59
N TYR A 539 -21.37 6.44 27.50
CA TYR A 539 -21.10 6.22 28.92
C TYR A 539 -22.16 5.29 29.53
N THR A 540 -23.43 5.45 29.16
CA THR A 540 -24.50 4.55 29.58
C THR A 540 -24.25 3.12 29.08
N ALA A 541 -23.88 2.97 27.80
CA ALA A 541 -23.52 1.66 27.24
C ALA A 541 -22.29 1.05 27.93
N TYR A 542 -21.28 1.86 28.26
CA TYR A 542 -20.10 1.46 29.03
C TYR A 542 -20.47 0.94 30.43
N LEU A 543 -21.34 1.65 31.16
CA LEU A 543 -21.80 1.21 32.48
C LEU A 543 -22.59 -0.12 32.42
N ARG A 544 -23.42 -0.31 31.39
CA ARG A 544 -24.15 -1.57 31.19
C ARG A 544 -23.21 -2.75 30.96
N ARG A 545 -22.21 -2.59 30.09
CA ARG A 545 -21.19 -3.64 29.82
C ARG A 545 -20.41 -4.00 31.09
N ARG A 546 -20.02 -3.00 31.87
CA ARG A 546 -19.32 -3.21 33.14
C ARG A 546 -20.16 -3.89 34.22
N ALA A 547 -21.48 -3.80 34.15
CA ALA A 547 -22.38 -4.46 35.10
C ALA A 547 -22.78 -5.88 34.69
N SER A 548 -22.57 -6.27 33.43
CA SER A 548 -22.85 -7.61 32.91
C SER A 548 -21.69 -8.61 33.07
N ASP A 549 -20.50 -8.09 33.41
CA ASP A 549 -19.30 -8.85 33.75
C ASP A 549 -19.16 -8.98 35.28
#